data_AF-H5U6S1-F1
#
_entry.id   AF-H5U6S1-F1
#
_cell.length_a   1.000
_cell.length_b   1.000
_cell.length_c   1.000
_cell.angle_alpha   90.00
_cell.angle_beta   90.00
_cell.angle_gamma   90.00
#
_symmetry.space_group_name_H-M   'P 1'
#
loop_
_entity.id
_entity.type
_entity.pdbx_description
1 polymer ?
#
loop_
_entity_poly.entity_id
_entity_poly.type
_entity_poly.pdbx_seq_one_letter_code
_entity_poly.pdbx_strand_id
1 'polypeptide(L)'
;MAERVVLAYSGGLDTSVAISWIGKETGKEVVAVALDLGQGGEDMEVVRQRALDCGAVEAVLVDARDEFADDYCLPAITSNALYMDRYPLVSALSRPLIAKHLVTAARDHGGTVVAHGCTGKGNDQVRFEVGFASLAPDLEVIAPVRDYAWTREKAISFAEENDIPINVTKKSPFSIDQNVWGRAVETGFLEDLWNAPTKDVYSYTEDPTINWNSPDEVIITFDKGRPIAIDGRPVSVLEAIEELNRRAGAQGVGRLDVVEDRLVGIKSREIYEAPGAMVLITAHEELEHVTLERELGRFKRRTDQKWAELVYDGLWFSPLKRSLDTFVNSTQEHVSGEIRLVLHGGHISVNGRRSGESLYDFNLATYDEGDSFDQSAARGFVELHGLSSKIAAKRDLLSE
;
A
#
# COMPACT_ATOMS: atom_id res chain seq x y z
N MET A 1 -35.60 -8.54 -14.38
CA MET A 1 -34.19 -8.32 -14.75
C MET A 1 -33.42 -9.49 -14.18
N ALA A 2 -32.45 -10.06 -14.89
CA ALA A 2 -31.64 -11.14 -14.35
C ALA A 2 -30.84 -10.58 -13.16
N GLU A 3 -31.00 -11.19 -11.98
CA GLU A 3 -30.17 -10.84 -10.83
C GLU A 3 -28.76 -11.37 -11.09
N ARG A 4 -27.75 -10.51 -11.03
CA ARG A 4 -26.36 -10.88 -11.32
C ARG A 4 -25.47 -10.83 -10.09
N VAL A 5 -24.43 -11.65 -10.10
CA VAL A 5 -23.33 -11.62 -9.15
C VAL A 5 -22.12 -10.97 -9.83
N VAL A 6 -21.54 -9.94 -9.22
CA VAL A 6 -20.32 -9.30 -9.70
C VAL A 6 -19.13 -9.82 -8.91
N LEU A 7 -18.23 -10.56 -9.57
CA LEU A 7 -17.09 -11.22 -8.96
C LEU A 7 -15.80 -10.43 -9.15
N ALA A 8 -15.10 -10.17 -8.04
CA ALA A 8 -13.70 -9.77 -8.06
C ALA A 8 -12.85 -10.88 -8.68
N TYR A 9 -12.38 -10.68 -9.91
CA TYR A 9 -11.75 -11.72 -10.70
C TYR A 9 -10.26 -11.43 -10.96
N SER A 10 -9.41 -12.39 -10.58
CA SER A 10 -7.95 -12.27 -10.64
C SER A 10 -7.30 -13.18 -11.69
N GLY A 11 -8.07 -13.94 -12.46
CA GLY A 11 -7.52 -14.92 -13.42
C GLY A 11 -7.04 -16.24 -12.82
N GLY A 12 -6.92 -16.33 -11.49
CA GLY A 12 -6.47 -17.53 -10.79
C GLY A 12 -7.47 -18.69 -10.87
N LEU A 13 -6.99 -19.89 -10.56
CA LEU A 13 -7.81 -21.12 -10.52
C LEU A 13 -9.07 -20.92 -9.67
N ASP A 14 -8.89 -20.49 -8.42
CA ASP A 14 -9.96 -20.48 -7.43
C ASP A 14 -11.11 -19.54 -7.82
N THR A 15 -10.79 -18.34 -8.34
CA THR A 15 -11.79 -17.37 -8.84
C THR A 15 -12.36 -17.75 -10.20
N SER A 16 -11.61 -18.46 -11.05
CA SER A 16 -12.11 -18.95 -12.35
C SER A 16 -13.17 -20.02 -12.17
N VAL A 17 -12.91 -21.00 -11.30
CA VAL A 17 -13.89 -22.05 -10.99
C VAL A 17 -15.08 -21.49 -10.21
N ALA A 18 -14.85 -20.47 -9.36
CA ALA A 18 -15.92 -19.81 -8.63
C ALA A 18 -16.99 -19.19 -9.54
N ILE A 19 -16.67 -18.76 -10.77
CA ILE A 19 -17.65 -18.23 -11.73
C ILE A 19 -18.76 -19.26 -11.98
N SER A 20 -18.38 -20.44 -12.46
CA SER A 20 -19.33 -21.53 -12.72
C SER A 20 -20.00 -22.05 -11.45
N TRP A 21 -19.26 -22.11 -10.34
CA TRP A 21 -19.82 -22.57 -9.06
C TRP A 21 -20.90 -21.62 -8.53
N ILE A 22 -20.65 -20.31 -8.51
CA ILE A 22 -21.63 -19.29 -8.11
C ILE A 22 -22.87 -19.41 -8.99
N GLY A 23 -22.69 -19.57 -10.31
CA GLY A 23 -23.81 -19.73 -11.24
C GLY A 23 -24.68 -20.94 -10.89
N LYS A 24 -24.08 -22.08 -10.54
CA LYS A 24 -24.83 -23.28 -10.13
C LYS A 24 -25.51 -23.14 -8.78
N GLU A 25 -24.81 -22.59 -7.80
CA GLU A 25 -25.31 -22.49 -6.42
C GLU A 25 -26.45 -21.47 -6.29
N THR A 26 -26.35 -20.35 -7.04
CA THR A 26 -27.29 -19.23 -6.91
C THR A 26 -28.34 -19.17 -8.02
N GLY A 27 -28.09 -19.83 -9.16
CA GLY A 27 -28.90 -19.69 -10.38
C GLY A 27 -28.78 -18.31 -11.05
N LYS A 28 -27.82 -17.48 -10.62
CA LYS A 28 -27.60 -16.12 -11.13
C LYS A 28 -26.49 -16.09 -12.19
N GLU A 29 -26.58 -15.14 -13.11
CA GLU A 29 -25.49 -14.88 -14.06
C GLU A 29 -24.31 -14.19 -13.33
N VAL A 30 -23.08 -14.50 -13.74
CA VAL A 30 -21.86 -13.92 -13.13
C VAL A 30 -21.21 -12.94 -14.09
N VAL A 31 -20.94 -11.73 -13.61
CA VAL A 31 -20.09 -10.73 -14.27
C VAL A 31 -18.73 -10.77 -13.60
N ALA A 32 -17.68 -11.12 -14.34
CA ALA A 32 -16.32 -11.10 -13.84
C ALA A 32 -15.71 -9.71 -14.05
N VAL A 33 -15.07 -9.15 -13.03
CA VAL A 33 -14.40 -7.85 -13.11
C VAL A 33 -12.94 -8.01 -12.74
N ALA A 34 -12.05 -7.77 -13.70
CA ALA A 34 -10.61 -7.77 -13.52
C ALA A 34 -10.07 -6.35 -13.62
N LEU A 35 -9.24 -5.95 -12.65
CA LEU A 35 -8.55 -4.66 -12.67
C LEU A 35 -7.08 -4.89 -13.02
N ASP A 36 -6.55 -4.11 -13.95
CA ASP A 36 -5.11 -3.92 -14.12
C ASP A 36 -4.64 -2.85 -13.14
N LEU A 37 -3.80 -3.27 -12.19
CA LEU A 37 -3.14 -2.44 -11.18
C LEU A 37 -1.61 -2.53 -11.33
N GLY A 38 -1.12 -3.00 -12.49
CA GLY A 38 0.30 -3.23 -12.75
C GLY A 38 0.84 -4.50 -12.11
N GLN A 39 0.00 -5.52 -11.91
CA GLN A 39 0.42 -6.84 -11.42
C GLN A 39 1.35 -7.58 -12.38
N GLY A 40 1.38 -7.21 -13.66
CA GLY A 40 2.10 -7.95 -14.70
C GLY A 40 1.61 -9.39 -14.85
N GLY A 41 2.48 -10.28 -15.32
CA GLY A 41 2.13 -11.68 -15.55
C GLY A 41 1.41 -11.91 -16.88
N GLU A 42 0.24 -12.53 -16.83
CA GLU A 42 -0.55 -12.82 -18.04
C GLU A 42 -1.17 -11.55 -18.62
N ASP A 43 -1.32 -11.52 -19.96
CA ASP A 43 -2.06 -10.45 -20.63
C ASP A 43 -3.50 -10.38 -20.11
N MET A 44 -3.97 -9.17 -19.79
CA MET A 44 -5.28 -8.97 -19.19
C MET A 44 -6.43 -9.38 -20.11
N GLU A 45 -6.23 -9.43 -21.42
CA GLU A 45 -7.22 -9.96 -22.37
C GLU A 45 -7.31 -11.50 -22.26
N VAL A 46 -6.21 -12.19 -21.96
CA VAL A 46 -6.22 -13.64 -21.67
C VAL A 46 -6.98 -13.90 -20.37
N VAL A 47 -6.78 -13.07 -19.35
CA VAL A 47 -7.55 -13.12 -18.10
C VAL A 47 -9.04 -12.92 -18.40
N ARG A 48 -9.39 -11.89 -19.17
CA ARG A 48 -10.78 -11.60 -19.56
C ARG A 48 -11.42 -12.77 -20.31
N GLN A 49 -10.73 -13.33 -21.30
CA GLN A 49 -11.24 -14.46 -22.09
C GLN A 49 -11.43 -15.71 -21.23
N ARG A 50 -10.52 -15.99 -20.29
CA ARG A 50 -10.65 -17.12 -19.36
C ARG A 50 -11.90 -17.04 -18.51
N ALA A 51 -12.30 -15.85 -18.04
CA ALA A 51 -13.56 -15.69 -17.30
C ALA A 51 -14.77 -16.08 -18.14
N LEU A 52 -14.81 -15.67 -19.42
CA LEU A 52 -15.87 -16.03 -20.35
C LEU A 52 -15.91 -17.54 -20.60
N ASP A 53 -14.74 -18.14 -20.84
CA ASP A 53 -14.60 -19.59 -21.04
C ASP A 53 -15.03 -20.39 -19.79
N CYS A 54 -14.90 -19.80 -18.60
CA CYS A 54 -15.35 -20.36 -17.32
C CYS A 54 -16.83 -20.06 -16.98
N GLY A 55 -17.59 -19.46 -17.91
CA GLY A 55 -19.04 -19.30 -17.79
C GLY A 55 -19.54 -17.93 -17.33
N ALA A 56 -18.69 -16.90 -17.32
CA ALA A 56 -19.16 -15.53 -17.04
C ALA A 56 -20.03 -15.04 -18.21
N VAL A 57 -21.16 -14.40 -17.91
CA VAL A 57 -22.02 -13.79 -18.95
C VAL A 57 -21.35 -12.56 -19.54
N GLU A 58 -20.49 -11.92 -18.74
CA GLU A 58 -19.74 -10.73 -19.10
C GLU A 58 -18.42 -10.68 -18.31
N ALA A 59 -17.36 -10.20 -18.95
CA ALA A 59 -16.05 -10.05 -18.34
C ALA A 59 -15.53 -8.63 -18.62
N VAL A 60 -15.51 -7.82 -17.57
CA VAL A 60 -15.08 -6.41 -17.59
C VAL A 60 -13.61 -6.35 -17.23
N LEU A 61 -12.85 -5.65 -18.07
CA LEU A 61 -11.46 -5.30 -17.81
C LEU A 61 -11.36 -3.80 -17.56
N VAL A 62 -10.75 -3.42 -16.44
CA VAL A 62 -10.54 -2.02 -16.07
C VAL A 62 -9.05 -1.76 -15.92
N ASP A 63 -8.49 -0.87 -16.74
CA ASP A 63 -7.16 -0.33 -16.49
C ASP A 63 -7.28 0.78 -15.44
N ALA A 64 -6.80 0.50 -14.23
CA ALA A 64 -6.91 1.40 -13.08
C ALA A 64 -5.53 1.77 -12.53
N ARG A 65 -4.46 1.65 -13.33
CA ARG A 65 -3.07 1.90 -12.87
C ARG A 65 -2.84 3.34 -12.47
N ASP A 66 -3.22 4.30 -13.31
CA ASP A 66 -3.09 5.72 -12.99
C ASP A 66 -4.02 6.13 -11.83
N GLU A 67 -5.26 5.64 -11.80
CA GLU A 67 -6.18 5.88 -10.67
C GLU A 67 -5.63 5.31 -9.37
N PHE A 68 -5.04 4.11 -9.39
CA PHE A 68 -4.40 3.51 -8.23
C PHE A 68 -3.20 4.33 -7.74
N ALA A 69 -2.38 4.83 -8.66
CA ALA A 69 -1.26 5.69 -8.33
C ALA A 69 -1.71 7.02 -7.71
N ASP A 70 -2.65 7.72 -8.36
CA ASP A 70 -3.09 9.06 -7.99
C ASP A 70 -4.01 9.12 -6.77
N ASP A 71 -4.97 8.19 -6.68
CA ASP A 71 -6.03 8.26 -5.65
C ASP A 71 -5.76 7.36 -4.44
N TYR A 72 -4.75 6.47 -4.51
CA TYR A 72 -4.46 5.50 -3.44
C TYR A 72 -3.00 5.52 -3.00
N CYS A 73 -2.06 5.41 -3.93
CA CYS A 73 -0.62 5.43 -3.59
C CYS A 73 -0.17 6.82 -3.15
N LEU A 74 -0.58 7.89 -3.84
CA LEU A 74 -0.22 9.25 -3.46
C LEU A 74 -0.71 9.63 -2.05
N PRO A 75 -1.97 9.36 -1.64
CA PRO A 75 -2.38 9.55 -0.25
C PRO A 75 -1.54 8.78 0.78
N ALA A 76 -1.06 7.58 0.41
CA ALA A 76 -0.16 6.80 1.26
C ALA A 76 1.23 7.44 1.38
N ILE A 77 1.76 8.01 0.29
CA ILE A 77 3.00 8.80 0.28
C ILE A 77 2.85 10.01 1.20
N THR A 78 1.80 10.82 1.01
CA THR A 78 1.60 12.06 1.77
C THR A 78 1.34 11.84 3.26
N SER A 79 0.94 10.63 3.64
CA SER A 79 0.74 10.21 5.03
C SER A 79 1.90 9.36 5.56
N ASN A 80 3.03 9.28 4.86
CA ASN A 80 4.19 8.44 5.19
C ASN A 80 3.79 7.02 5.65
N ALA A 81 2.82 6.42 4.96
CA ALA A 81 2.04 5.33 5.52
C ALA A 81 2.86 4.04 5.64
N LEU A 82 3.34 3.75 6.84
CA LEU A 82 4.09 2.54 7.19
C LEU A 82 3.40 1.84 8.36
N TYR A 83 2.63 0.79 8.06
CA TYR A 83 2.05 -0.04 9.10
C TYR A 83 3.16 -0.77 9.89
N MET A 84 3.04 -0.77 11.22
CA MET A 84 4.09 -1.24 12.14
C MET A 84 5.44 -0.55 11.95
N ASP A 85 5.45 0.68 11.41
CA ASP A 85 6.65 1.42 10.98
C ASP A 85 7.52 0.62 9.97
N ARG A 86 6.91 -0.30 9.19
CA ARG A 86 7.62 -1.18 8.25
C ARG A 86 6.94 -1.32 6.90
N TYR A 87 5.64 -1.58 6.88
CA TYR A 87 4.91 -2.06 5.71
C TYR A 87 4.15 -0.94 5.00
N PRO A 88 4.45 -0.62 3.72
CA PRO A 88 3.80 0.47 2.99
C PRO A 88 2.43 0.08 2.40
N LEU A 89 1.67 -0.79 3.08
CA LEU A 89 0.28 -1.10 2.74
C LEU A 89 0.07 -1.68 1.32
N VAL A 90 1.08 -2.40 0.79
CA VAL A 90 1.14 -2.99 -0.56
C VAL A 90 -0.20 -3.56 -1.04
N SER A 91 -0.74 -4.48 -0.26
CA SER A 91 -1.99 -5.15 -0.55
C SER A 91 -3.17 -4.27 -0.13
N ALA A 92 -3.11 -3.66 1.05
CA ALA A 92 -4.24 -2.95 1.63
C ALA A 92 -4.79 -1.81 0.76
N LEU A 93 -3.93 -1.07 0.06
CA LEU A 93 -4.32 0.11 -0.73
C LEU A 93 -5.21 -0.22 -1.93
N SER A 94 -5.05 -1.38 -2.57
CA SER A 94 -5.81 -1.71 -3.78
C SER A 94 -7.25 -2.14 -3.52
N ARG A 95 -7.53 -2.68 -2.33
CA ARG A 95 -8.85 -3.25 -2.00
C ARG A 95 -9.99 -2.22 -2.06
N PRO A 96 -9.87 -1.00 -1.51
CA PRO A 96 -10.91 0.01 -1.66
C PRO A 96 -11.13 0.44 -3.13
N LEU A 97 -10.10 0.42 -3.98
CA LEU A 97 -10.23 0.67 -5.42
C LEU A 97 -11.01 -0.45 -6.12
N ILE A 98 -10.65 -1.70 -5.86
CA ILE A 98 -11.35 -2.87 -6.42
C ILE A 98 -12.82 -2.86 -5.96
N ALA A 99 -13.08 -2.58 -4.67
CA ALA A 99 -14.44 -2.48 -4.15
C ALA A 99 -15.26 -1.39 -4.86
N LYS A 100 -14.67 -0.21 -5.10
CA LYS A 100 -15.30 0.88 -5.86
C LYS A 100 -15.71 0.42 -7.27
N HIS A 101 -14.81 -0.21 -8.02
CA HIS A 101 -15.10 -0.68 -9.38
C HIS A 101 -16.10 -1.83 -9.44
N LEU A 102 -16.09 -2.73 -8.45
CA LEU A 102 -17.11 -3.78 -8.34
C LEU A 102 -18.50 -3.22 -8.07
N VAL A 103 -18.61 -2.20 -7.22
CA VAL A 103 -19.89 -1.51 -6.99
C VAL A 103 -20.36 -0.82 -8.26
N THR A 104 -19.48 -0.13 -8.98
CA THR A 104 -19.81 0.49 -10.28
C THR A 104 -20.31 -0.56 -11.27
N ALA A 105 -19.58 -1.67 -11.44
CA ALA A 105 -20.00 -2.76 -12.32
C ALA A 105 -21.32 -3.41 -11.88
N ALA A 106 -21.60 -3.50 -10.58
CA ALA A 106 -22.90 -3.96 -10.09
C ALA A 106 -24.03 -3.02 -10.52
N ARG A 107 -23.80 -1.70 -10.53
CA ARG A 107 -24.82 -0.74 -11.01
C ARG A 107 -25.01 -0.84 -12.52
N ASP A 108 -23.92 -0.93 -13.27
CA ASP A 108 -23.96 -0.91 -14.73
C ASP A 108 -24.54 -2.20 -15.33
N HIS A 109 -24.29 -3.34 -14.69
CA HIS A 109 -24.69 -4.66 -15.19
C HIS A 109 -25.88 -5.28 -14.46
N GLY A 110 -26.57 -4.54 -13.58
CA GLY A 110 -27.75 -5.02 -12.84
C GLY A 110 -27.42 -6.07 -11.77
N GLY A 111 -26.23 -5.97 -11.16
CA GLY A 111 -25.82 -6.79 -10.03
C GLY A 111 -26.57 -6.46 -8.76
N THR A 112 -27.05 -7.48 -8.07
CA THR A 112 -27.63 -7.40 -6.72
C THR A 112 -26.73 -8.01 -5.66
N VAL A 113 -25.65 -8.67 -6.10
CA VAL A 113 -24.69 -9.40 -5.27
C VAL A 113 -23.29 -9.08 -5.75
N VAL A 114 -22.35 -8.92 -4.82
CA VAL A 114 -20.90 -8.88 -5.08
C VAL A 114 -20.23 -10.11 -4.46
N ALA A 115 -19.18 -10.61 -5.10
CA ALA A 115 -18.44 -11.76 -4.62
C ALA A 115 -16.93 -11.52 -4.62
N HIS A 116 -16.24 -12.12 -3.65
CA HIS A 116 -14.79 -12.09 -3.55
C HIS A 116 -14.21 -13.42 -3.03
N GLY A 117 -12.95 -13.71 -3.38
CA GLY A 117 -12.26 -14.95 -3.03
C GLY A 117 -11.45 -14.92 -1.73
N CYS A 118 -11.74 -13.98 -0.81
CA CYS A 118 -10.91 -13.83 0.39
C CYS A 118 -11.12 -14.97 1.39
N THR A 119 -10.06 -15.34 2.11
CA THR A 119 -10.13 -16.32 3.21
C THR A 119 -10.65 -15.69 4.51
N GLY A 120 -11.13 -16.53 5.43
CA GLY A 120 -11.61 -16.09 6.75
C GLY A 120 -10.52 -15.67 7.75
N LYS A 121 -9.24 -15.81 7.43
CA LYS A 121 -8.11 -15.47 8.32
C LYS A 121 -7.26 -14.27 7.85
N GLY A 122 -7.61 -13.69 6.70
CA GLY A 122 -6.91 -12.55 6.11
C GLY A 122 -7.62 -11.22 6.41
N ASN A 123 -6.89 -10.11 6.27
CA ASN A 123 -7.46 -8.76 6.42
C ASN A 123 -8.31 -8.35 5.21
N ASP A 124 -8.08 -8.94 4.03
CA ASP A 124 -8.76 -8.53 2.80
C ASP A 124 -10.26 -8.73 2.82
N GLN A 125 -10.78 -9.75 3.53
CA GLN A 125 -12.22 -9.89 3.70
C GLN A 125 -12.82 -8.63 4.36
N VAL A 126 -12.13 -8.05 5.35
CA VAL A 126 -12.60 -6.85 6.04
C VAL A 126 -12.54 -5.65 5.10
N ARG A 127 -11.43 -5.50 4.37
CA ARG A 127 -11.22 -4.39 3.42
C ARG A 127 -12.28 -4.39 2.31
N PHE A 128 -12.63 -5.56 1.77
CA PHE A 128 -13.71 -5.70 0.79
C PHE A 128 -15.08 -5.47 1.42
N GLU A 129 -15.45 -6.21 2.45
CA GLU A 129 -16.81 -6.19 2.99
C GLU A 129 -17.18 -4.86 3.67
N VAL A 130 -16.25 -4.23 4.40
CA VAL A 130 -16.45 -2.88 4.93
C VAL A 130 -16.55 -1.86 3.80
N GLY A 131 -15.77 -2.04 2.72
CA GLY A 131 -15.88 -1.24 1.49
C GLY A 131 -17.26 -1.34 0.85
N PHE A 132 -17.74 -2.56 0.62
CA PHE A 132 -19.08 -2.81 0.07
C PHE A 132 -20.17 -2.25 0.98
N ALA A 133 -20.12 -2.51 2.29
CA ALA A 133 -21.09 -2.00 3.25
C ALA A 133 -21.12 -0.47 3.32
N SER A 134 -19.99 0.20 3.04
CA SER A 134 -19.91 1.66 3.02
C SER A 134 -20.41 2.28 1.71
N LEU A 135 -20.13 1.64 0.57
CA LEU A 135 -20.44 2.18 -0.77
C LEU A 135 -21.80 1.75 -1.31
N ALA A 136 -22.25 0.55 -0.95
CA ALA A 136 -23.41 -0.12 -1.52
C ALA A 136 -24.02 -1.13 -0.53
N PRO A 137 -24.57 -0.67 0.61
CA PRO A 137 -25.12 -1.55 1.65
C PRO A 137 -26.33 -2.38 1.19
N ASP A 138 -26.92 -2.06 0.03
CA ASP A 138 -27.99 -2.81 -0.60
C ASP A 138 -27.51 -4.07 -1.34
N LEU A 139 -26.21 -4.19 -1.65
CA LEU A 139 -25.65 -5.37 -2.30
C LEU A 139 -25.38 -6.49 -1.29
N GLU A 140 -25.85 -7.68 -1.60
CA GLU A 140 -25.46 -8.89 -0.85
C GLU A 140 -24.00 -9.23 -1.14
N VAL A 141 -23.27 -9.77 -0.15
CA VAL A 141 -21.88 -10.21 -0.33
C VAL A 141 -21.79 -11.73 -0.21
N ILE A 142 -21.15 -12.36 -1.20
CA ILE A 142 -20.81 -13.78 -1.18
C ILE A 142 -19.28 -13.93 -1.05
N ALA A 143 -18.82 -14.67 -0.04
CA ALA A 143 -17.42 -15.03 0.13
C ALA A 143 -17.24 -16.57 0.05
N PRO A 144 -17.15 -17.18 -1.15
CA PRO A 144 -17.19 -18.65 -1.31
C PRO A 144 -16.11 -19.38 -0.49
N VAL A 145 -14.90 -18.82 -0.47
CA VAL A 145 -13.73 -19.38 0.22
C VAL A 145 -13.94 -19.43 1.74
N ARG A 146 -14.60 -18.42 2.32
CA ARG A 146 -14.87 -18.35 3.75
C ARG A 146 -16.12 -19.13 4.13
N ASP A 147 -17.23 -18.89 3.44
CA ASP A 147 -18.57 -19.26 3.92
C ASP A 147 -19.04 -20.62 3.41
N TYR A 148 -18.48 -21.10 2.29
CA TYR A 148 -18.87 -22.35 1.64
C TYR A 148 -17.76 -23.42 1.68
N ALA A 149 -16.73 -23.18 2.50
CA ALA A 149 -15.54 -24.02 2.60
C ALA A 149 -14.96 -24.36 1.22
N TRP A 150 -14.91 -23.36 0.33
CA TRP A 150 -14.35 -23.51 -1.02
C TRP A 150 -12.84 -23.61 -0.92
N THR A 151 -12.31 -24.82 -1.09
CA THR A 151 -10.87 -25.09 -1.11
C THR A 151 -10.39 -25.28 -2.53
N ARG A 152 -9.08 -25.17 -2.75
CA ARG A 152 -8.47 -25.43 -4.05
C ARG A 152 -8.75 -26.85 -4.54
N GLU A 153 -8.75 -27.84 -3.65
CA GLU A 153 -9.08 -29.23 -3.99
C GLU A 153 -10.52 -29.35 -4.47
N LYS A 154 -11.48 -28.69 -3.80
CA LYS A 154 -12.86 -28.62 -4.28
C LYS A 154 -12.96 -27.90 -5.62
N ALA A 155 -12.20 -26.83 -5.83
CA ALA A 155 -12.18 -26.12 -7.10
C ALA A 155 -11.66 -27.02 -8.25
N ILE A 156 -10.62 -27.81 -8.00
CA ILE A 156 -10.11 -28.79 -8.98
C ILE A 156 -11.15 -29.85 -9.28
N SER A 157 -11.73 -30.50 -8.26
CA SER A 157 -12.77 -31.52 -8.45
C SER A 157 -13.98 -30.95 -9.18
N PHE A 158 -14.42 -29.74 -8.82
CA PHE A 158 -15.53 -29.08 -9.51
C PHE A 158 -15.18 -28.71 -10.96
N ALA A 159 -13.94 -28.30 -11.25
CA ALA A 159 -13.50 -28.05 -12.61
C ALA A 159 -13.51 -29.34 -13.46
N GLU A 160 -13.03 -30.46 -12.90
CA GLU A 160 -13.02 -31.77 -13.56
C GLU A 160 -14.44 -32.32 -13.79
N GLU A 161 -15.32 -32.23 -12.79
CA GLU A 161 -16.71 -32.70 -12.88
C GLU A 161 -17.56 -31.93 -13.90
N ASN A 162 -17.16 -30.70 -14.21
CA ASN A 162 -17.95 -29.76 -15.02
C ASN A 162 -17.24 -29.32 -16.30
N ASP A 163 -16.16 -30.02 -16.69
CA ASP A 163 -15.37 -29.76 -17.89
C ASP A 163 -14.94 -28.29 -18.04
N ILE A 164 -14.60 -27.62 -16.93
CA ILE A 164 -14.20 -26.21 -16.93
C ILE A 164 -12.80 -26.08 -17.55
N PRO A 165 -12.61 -25.26 -18.61
CA PRO A 165 -11.36 -25.15 -19.34
C PRO A 165 -10.33 -24.30 -18.58
N ILE A 166 -9.78 -24.84 -17.50
CA ILE A 166 -8.82 -24.15 -16.63
C ILE A 166 -7.55 -24.98 -16.44
N ASN A 167 -6.40 -24.31 -16.41
CA ASN A 167 -5.13 -24.97 -16.16
C ASN A 167 -4.97 -25.29 -14.66
N VAL A 168 -4.87 -26.58 -14.35
CA VAL A 168 -4.68 -27.12 -12.98
C VAL A 168 -3.21 -27.42 -12.63
N THR A 169 -2.23 -26.86 -13.36
CA THR A 169 -0.79 -27.17 -13.18
C THR A 169 -0.30 -27.10 -11.73
N LYS A 170 0.70 -27.96 -11.44
CA LYS A 170 1.30 -28.14 -10.11
C LYS A 170 1.86 -26.84 -9.51
N LYS A 171 1.57 -26.71 -8.21
CA LYS A 171 1.88 -25.64 -7.26
C LYS A 171 3.20 -24.88 -7.49
N SER A 172 3.10 -23.55 -7.60
CA SER A 172 4.08 -22.68 -6.94
C SER A 172 3.86 -22.79 -5.42
N PRO A 173 4.90 -22.94 -4.58
CA PRO A 173 4.75 -22.92 -3.13
C PRO A 173 4.41 -21.53 -2.56
N PHE A 174 4.42 -20.50 -3.41
CA PHE A 174 4.20 -19.11 -3.04
C PHE A 174 2.75 -18.70 -3.28
N SER A 175 2.13 -18.09 -2.27
CA SER A 175 0.95 -17.25 -2.40
C SER A 175 1.44 -15.83 -2.61
N ILE A 176 1.17 -15.26 -3.79
CA ILE A 176 1.70 -13.96 -4.22
C ILE A 176 0.52 -13.04 -4.51
N ASP A 177 0.60 -11.83 -3.95
CA ASP A 177 -0.22 -10.70 -4.34
C ASP A 177 0.70 -9.56 -4.76
N GLN A 178 0.53 -9.03 -5.96
CA GLN A 178 1.41 -8.00 -6.48
C GLN A 178 0.64 -7.01 -7.35
N ASN A 179 1.09 -5.76 -7.32
CA ASN A 179 0.62 -4.66 -8.14
C ASN A 179 1.80 -3.68 -8.35
N VAL A 180 1.58 -2.54 -8.99
CA VAL A 180 2.66 -1.57 -9.25
C VAL A 180 3.25 -0.98 -7.96
N TRP A 181 2.50 -0.94 -6.86
CA TRP A 181 2.98 -0.37 -5.59
C TRP A 181 3.92 -1.31 -4.82
N GLY A 182 3.76 -2.62 -5.00
CA GLY A 182 4.66 -3.61 -4.43
C GLY A 182 4.15 -5.04 -4.58
N ARG A 183 4.85 -5.94 -3.90
CA ARG A 183 4.59 -7.38 -3.92
C ARG A 183 4.63 -7.96 -2.50
N ALA A 184 3.68 -8.82 -2.18
CA ALA A 184 3.57 -9.59 -0.96
C ALA A 184 3.73 -11.08 -1.25
N VAL A 185 4.43 -11.79 -0.38
CA VAL A 185 4.67 -13.24 -0.50
C VAL A 185 4.43 -13.94 0.82
N GLU A 186 3.56 -14.93 0.76
CA GLU A 186 3.39 -15.93 1.81
C GLU A 186 3.85 -17.30 1.30
N THR A 187 4.49 -18.09 2.15
CA THR A 187 4.83 -19.49 1.87
C THR A 187 4.91 -20.26 3.18
N GLY A 188 4.47 -21.51 3.16
CA GLY A 188 4.48 -22.37 4.35
C GLY A 188 5.88 -22.51 4.99
N PHE A 189 6.95 -22.37 4.21
CA PHE A 189 8.32 -22.41 4.74
C PHE A 189 8.63 -21.23 5.69
N LEU A 190 8.07 -20.05 5.42
CA LEU A 190 8.33 -18.82 6.20
C LEU A 190 7.34 -18.61 7.35
N GLU A 191 6.36 -19.50 7.52
CA GLU A 191 5.52 -19.53 8.71
C GLU A 191 6.34 -19.85 9.98
N ASP A 192 7.49 -20.52 9.84
CA ASP A 192 8.50 -20.63 10.89
C ASP A 192 9.37 -19.37 10.93
N LEU A 193 9.33 -18.66 12.05
CA LEU A 193 10.05 -17.40 12.26
C LEU A 193 11.57 -17.54 12.22
N TRP A 194 12.11 -18.76 12.38
CA TRP A 194 13.55 -19.00 12.34
C TRP A 194 14.08 -19.27 10.93
N ASN A 195 13.20 -19.53 9.96
CA ASN A 195 13.60 -19.72 8.57
C ASN A 195 13.83 -18.37 7.89
N ALA A 196 15.02 -18.13 7.34
CA ALA A 196 15.29 -16.94 6.52
C ALA A 196 14.70 -17.09 5.10
N PRO A 197 14.22 -16.00 4.47
CA PRO A 197 13.77 -16.04 3.08
C PRO A 197 14.89 -16.47 2.13
N THR A 198 14.54 -17.29 1.13
CA THR A 198 15.46 -17.68 0.05
C THR A 198 15.29 -16.77 -1.16
N LYS A 199 16.26 -16.80 -2.08
CA LYS A 199 16.25 -15.96 -3.29
C LYS A 199 14.98 -16.12 -4.14
N ASP A 200 14.38 -17.31 -4.14
CA ASP A 200 13.21 -17.65 -4.96
C ASP A 200 11.92 -16.94 -4.48
N VAL A 201 11.96 -16.33 -3.29
CA VAL A 201 10.88 -15.49 -2.77
C VAL A 201 10.81 -14.17 -3.52
N TYR A 202 11.92 -13.63 -4.02
CA TYR A 202 12.03 -12.27 -4.55
C TYR A 202 11.82 -12.23 -6.07
N SER A 203 11.21 -11.15 -6.55
CA SER A 203 10.95 -10.92 -7.99
C SER A 203 11.03 -9.46 -8.40
N TYR A 204 10.64 -8.52 -7.54
CA TYR A 204 10.71 -7.08 -7.86
C TYR A 204 12.10 -6.51 -7.60
N THR A 205 12.90 -7.19 -6.78
CA THR A 205 14.19 -6.71 -6.30
C THR A 205 15.30 -7.72 -6.57
N GLU A 206 16.42 -7.22 -7.09
CA GLU A 206 17.66 -7.99 -7.19
C GLU A 206 18.27 -8.21 -5.80
N ASP A 207 19.19 -9.17 -5.70
CA ASP A 207 19.97 -9.31 -4.47
C ASP A 207 20.81 -8.04 -4.22
N PRO A 208 20.80 -7.46 -3.00
CA PRO A 208 21.56 -6.25 -2.68
C PRO A 208 23.05 -6.28 -3.04
N THR A 209 23.64 -7.46 -3.22
CA THR A 209 25.04 -7.64 -3.56
C THR A 209 25.35 -7.54 -5.06
N ILE A 210 24.34 -7.60 -5.95
CA ILE A 210 24.55 -7.66 -7.41
C ILE A 210 25.19 -6.38 -7.94
N ASN A 211 24.70 -5.20 -7.54
CA ASN A 211 25.17 -3.89 -8.00
C ASN A 211 26.09 -3.19 -6.99
N TRP A 212 26.86 -3.95 -6.21
CA TRP A 212 27.68 -3.41 -5.12
C TRP A 212 28.68 -2.31 -5.53
N ASN A 213 29.18 -2.32 -6.77
CA ASN A 213 30.13 -1.32 -7.27
C ASN A 213 29.49 -0.19 -8.08
N SER A 214 28.16 -0.10 -8.10
CA SER A 214 27.43 0.86 -8.93
C SER A 214 26.21 1.42 -8.17
N PRO A 215 26.45 2.21 -7.10
CA PRO A 215 25.37 2.89 -6.40
C PRO A 215 24.59 3.81 -7.35
N ASP A 216 23.27 3.91 -7.14
CA ASP A 216 22.40 4.76 -7.95
C ASP A 216 22.00 6.00 -7.15
N GLU A 217 22.49 7.18 -7.55
CA GLU A 217 22.04 8.45 -6.99
C GLU A 217 20.83 8.97 -7.76
N VAL A 218 19.77 9.32 -7.04
CA VAL A 218 18.49 9.79 -7.59
C VAL A 218 18.06 11.08 -6.93
N ILE A 219 17.49 11.99 -7.73
CA ILE A 219 16.80 13.19 -7.25
C ILE A 219 15.31 13.04 -7.53
N ILE A 220 14.48 13.26 -6.51
CA ILE A 220 13.01 13.23 -6.63
C ILE A 220 12.49 14.63 -6.33
N THR A 221 11.70 15.17 -7.26
CA THR A 221 11.06 16.48 -7.14
C THR A 221 9.60 16.30 -6.75
N PHE A 222 9.17 17.00 -5.71
CA PHE A 222 7.80 17.06 -5.26
C PHE A 222 7.21 18.46 -5.44
N ASP A 223 5.92 18.52 -5.76
CA ASP A 223 5.09 19.71 -5.63
C ASP A 223 3.86 19.37 -4.79
N LYS A 224 3.69 20.05 -3.66
CA LYS A 224 2.60 19.84 -2.70
C LYS A 224 2.42 18.37 -2.30
N GLY A 225 3.52 17.71 -1.95
CA GLY A 225 3.56 16.30 -1.57
C GLY A 225 3.47 15.31 -2.73
N ARG A 226 3.15 15.75 -3.96
CA ARG A 226 3.07 14.90 -5.15
C ARG A 226 4.43 14.77 -5.82
N PRO A 227 4.95 13.54 -6.11
CA PRO A 227 6.14 13.39 -6.93
C PRO A 227 5.82 13.82 -8.37
N ILE A 228 6.60 14.76 -8.92
CA ILE A 228 6.39 15.33 -10.25
C ILE A 228 7.59 15.17 -11.19
N ALA A 229 8.78 14.84 -10.67
CA ALA A 229 9.97 14.65 -11.49
C ALA A 229 10.99 13.71 -10.85
N ILE A 230 11.72 12.96 -11.68
CA ILE A 230 12.89 12.15 -11.30
C ILE A 230 14.10 12.61 -12.13
N ASP A 231 15.18 13.02 -11.47
CA ASP A 231 16.38 13.61 -12.08
C ASP A 231 16.05 14.76 -13.04
N GLY A 232 15.07 15.59 -12.67
CA GLY A 232 14.58 16.73 -13.47
C GLY A 232 13.69 16.35 -14.65
N ARG A 233 13.42 15.07 -14.90
CA ARG A 233 12.47 14.61 -15.93
C ARG A 233 11.06 14.57 -15.34
N PRO A 234 10.08 15.28 -15.92
CA PRO A 234 8.69 15.21 -15.47
C PRO A 234 8.14 13.78 -15.55
N VAL A 235 7.35 13.39 -14.56
CA VAL A 235 6.69 12.07 -14.46
C VAL A 235 5.30 12.20 -13.87
N SER A 236 4.39 11.30 -14.24
CA SER A 236 3.18 11.01 -13.46
C SER A 236 3.53 10.29 -12.15
N VAL A 237 2.56 10.12 -11.24
CA VAL A 237 2.80 9.34 -10.02
C VAL A 237 3.06 7.87 -10.37
N LEU A 238 2.34 7.32 -11.34
CA LEU A 238 2.56 5.97 -11.83
C LEU A 238 3.98 5.80 -12.39
N GLU A 239 4.41 6.70 -13.29
CA GLU A 239 5.75 6.69 -13.86
C GLU A 239 6.84 6.85 -12.78
N ALA A 240 6.58 7.63 -11.74
CA ALA A 240 7.49 7.76 -10.60
C ALA A 240 7.62 6.44 -9.84
N ILE A 241 6.51 5.75 -9.56
CA ILE A 241 6.50 4.45 -8.89
C ILE A 241 7.26 3.41 -9.73
N GLU A 242 6.97 3.32 -11.03
CA GLU A 242 7.58 2.34 -11.93
C GLU A 242 9.10 2.54 -12.11
N GLU A 243 9.54 3.78 -12.35
CA GLU A 243 10.96 4.09 -12.50
C GLU A 243 11.73 3.82 -11.20
N LEU A 244 11.15 4.17 -10.04
CA LEU A 244 11.79 3.90 -8.75
C LEU A 244 11.72 2.42 -8.36
N ASN A 245 10.67 1.68 -8.75
CA ASN A 245 10.65 0.23 -8.62
C ASN A 245 11.83 -0.41 -9.36
N ARG A 246 12.08 0.02 -10.61
CA ARG A 246 13.20 -0.48 -11.42
C ARG A 246 14.55 -0.12 -10.81
N ARG A 247 14.77 1.16 -10.49
CA ARG A 247 16.06 1.66 -9.98
C ARG A 247 16.38 1.12 -8.59
N ALA A 248 15.46 1.25 -7.66
CA ALA A 248 15.65 0.80 -6.28
C ALA A 248 15.63 -0.73 -6.20
N GLY A 249 14.79 -1.40 -7.01
CA GLY A 249 14.77 -2.85 -7.13
C GLY A 249 16.10 -3.42 -7.61
N ALA A 250 16.76 -2.78 -8.59
CA ALA A 250 18.10 -3.16 -9.04
C ALA A 250 19.17 -3.04 -7.93
N GLN A 251 18.94 -2.22 -6.90
CA GLN A 251 19.82 -2.04 -5.75
C GLN A 251 19.41 -2.91 -4.54
N GLY A 252 18.40 -3.77 -4.69
CA GLY A 252 17.85 -4.61 -3.64
C GLY A 252 17.08 -3.87 -2.55
N VAL A 253 16.71 -2.60 -2.79
CA VAL A 253 15.99 -1.74 -1.84
C VAL A 253 14.55 -2.21 -1.69
N GLY A 254 14.00 -2.05 -0.48
CA GLY A 254 12.58 -2.29 -0.23
C GLY A 254 12.21 -3.76 -0.03
N ARG A 255 13.18 -4.64 0.28
CA ARG A 255 12.93 -5.98 0.83
C ARG A 255 12.56 -5.84 2.30
N LEU A 256 11.37 -6.31 2.67
CA LEU A 256 10.84 -6.24 4.03
C LEU A 256 10.48 -7.65 4.50
N ASP A 257 10.87 -7.99 5.73
CA ASP A 257 10.48 -9.23 6.42
C ASP A 257 9.83 -8.82 7.74
N VAL A 258 8.51 -9.02 7.83
CA VAL A 258 7.69 -8.39 8.86
C VAL A 258 6.88 -9.45 9.59
N VAL A 259 6.93 -9.42 10.92
CA VAL A 259 5.89 -10.02 11.77
C VAL A 259 4.90 -8.91 12.12
N GLU A 260 3.68 -9.03 11.62
CA GLU A 260 2.64 -8.01 11.74
C GLU A 260 1.44 -8.48 12.56
N ASP A 261 0.67 -7.53 13.08
CA ASP A 261 -0.55 -7.78 13.83
C ASP A 261 -1.78 -7.67 12.89
N ARG A 262 -2.37 -8.80 12.51
CA ARG A 262 -3.61 -8.77 11.73
C ARG A 262 -4.76 -8.23 12.58
N LEU A 263 -5.67 -7.50 11.95
CA LEU A 263 -6.88 -6.98 12.61
C LEU A 263 -7.71 -8.11 13.25
N VAL A 264 -7.70 -9.29 12.64
CA VAL A 264 -8.39 -10.50 13.13
C VAL A 264 -7.77 -11.11 14.40
N GLY A 265 -6.74 -10.48 14.99
CA GLY A 265 -6.24 -10.79 16.33
C GLY A 265 -5.07 -11.79 16.37
N ILE A 266 -4.43 -12.08 15.24
CA ILE A 266 -3.27 -12.97 15.15
C ILE A 266 -2.07 -12.25 14.57
N LYS A 267 -0.87 -12.74 14.90
CA LYS A 267 0.34 -12.36 14.18
C LYS A 267 0.53 -13.24 12.94
N SER A 268 1.04 -12.66 11.87
CA SER A 268 1.55 -13.37 10.69
C SER A 268 2.94 -12.87 10.34
N ARG A 269 3.71 -13.69 9.62
CA ARG A 269 4.98 -13.26 9.01
C ARG A 269 4.80 -13.17 7.50
N GLU A 270 5.14 -12.03 6.93
CA GLU A 270 5.03 -11.76 5.49
C GLU A 270 6.32 -11.14 4.96
N ILE A 271 6.65 -11.50 3.72
CA ILE A 271 7.73 -10.89 2.97
C ILE A 271 7.15 -9.92 1.95
N TYR A 272 7.68 -8.72 1.90
CA TYR A 272 7.29 -7.71 0.92
C TYR A 272 8.46 -7.21 0.09
N GLU A 273 8.17 -6.84 -1.14
CA GLU A 273 9.05 -6.06 -2.01
C GLU A 273 8.31 -4.79 -2.41
N ALA A 274 8.78 -3.64 -1.93
CA ALA A 274 8.16 -2.35 -2.20
C ALA A 274 9.20 -1.27 -2.55
N PRO A 275 10.06 -1.48 -3.57
CA PRO A 275 11.21 -0.62 -3.87
C PRO A 275 10.83 0.84 -4.09
N GLY A 276 9.91 1.11 -5.03
CA GLY A 276 9.48 2.47 -5.36
C GLY A 276 8.73 3.14 -4.21
N ALA A 277 7.84 2.40 -3.54
CA ALA A 277 7.08 2.89 -2.39
C ALA A 277 7.98 3.36 -1.25
N MET A 278 8.97 2.55 -0.86
CA MET A 278 9.89 2.91 0.22
C MET A 278 10.73 4.14 -0.14
N VAL A 279 11.21 4.24 -1.38
CA VAL A 279 11.95 5.43 -1.82
C VAL A 279 11.09 6.68 -1.81
N LEU A 280 9.85 6.61 -2.31
CA LEU A 280 8.92 7.74 -2.33
C LEU A 280 8.56 8.20 -0.92
N ILE A 281 8.24 7.27 -0.01
CA ILE A 281 7.92 7.58 1.39
C ILE A 281 9.13 8.19 2.11
N THR A 282 10.32 7.59 1.98
CA THR A 282 11.54 8.14 2.59
C THR A 282 11.87 9.54 2.03
N ALA A 283 11.76 9.75 0.73
CA ALA A 283 11.99 11.07 0.13
C ALA A 283 10.96 12.09 0.63
N HIS A 284 9.69 11.71 0.68
CA HIS A 284 8.61 12.58 1.14
C HIS A 284 8.80 13.00 2.61
N GLU A 285 9.08 12.05 3.52
CA GLU A 285 9.34 12.34 4.93
C GLU A 285 10.54 13.30 5.11
N GLU A 286 11.62 13.11 4.33
CA GLU A 286 12.78 13.99 4.34
C GLU A 286 12.46 15.41 3.85
N LEU A 287 11.51 15.55 2.92
CA LEU A 287 11.05 16.86 2.48
C LEU A 287 10.17 17.55 3.53
N GLU A 288 9.33 16.79 4.24
CA GLU A 288 8.54 17.31 5.37
C GLU A 288 9.43 17.83 6.49
N HIS A 289 10.57 17.19 6.78
CA HIS A 289 11.55 17.70 7.75
C HIS A 289 12.12 19.08 7.40
N VAL A 290 12.12 19.43 6.12
CA VAL A 290 12.61 20.73 5.62
C VAL A 290 11.49 21.78 5.57
N THR A 291 10.24 21.35 5.39
CA THR A 291 9.13 22.24 5.00
C THR A 291 8.01 22.36 6.06
N LEU A 292 7.94 21.45 7.03
CA LEU A 292 6.95 21.49 8.11
C LEU A 292 7.55 22.03 9.42
N GLU A 293 6.78 22.88 10.10
CA GLU A 293 7.13 23.39 11.43
C GLU A 293 7.16 22.24 12.46
N ARG A 294 8.00 22.37 13.48
CA ARG A 294 8.31 21.32 14.47
C ARG A 294 7.08 20.71 15.15
N GLU A 295 6.13 21.49 15.65
CA GLU A 295 4.95 20.95 16.34
C GLU A 295 3.93 20.38 15.36
N LEU A 296 3.79 20.96 14.17
CA LEU A 296 3.01 20.36 13.08
C LEU A 296 3.57 18.98 12.72
N GLY A 297 4.87 18.86 12.48
CA GLY A 297 5.52 17.58 12.17
C GLY A 297 5.40 16.54 13.29
N ARG A 298 5.47 16.97 14.56
CA ARG A 298 5.23 16.08 15.72
C ARG A 298 3.81 15.53 15.76
N PHE A 299 2.82 16.38 15.50
CA PHE A 299 1.43 15.93 15.47
C PHE A 299 1.14 15.09 14.22
N LYS A 300 1.69 15.48 13.07
CA LYS A 300 1.53 14.78 11.80
C LYS A 300 2.02 13.33 11.87
N ARG A 301 3.15 13.04 12.54
CA ARG A 301 3.58 11.64 12.77
C ARG A 301 2.52 10.76 13.45
N ARG A 302 1.68 11.34 14.33
CA ARG A 302 0.57 10.59 14.95
C ARG A 302 -0.57 10.35 13.97
N THR A 303 -0.84 11.32 13.09
CA THR A 303 -1.86 11.17 12.05
C THR A 303 -1.42 10.23 10.94
N ASP A 304 -0.13 10.24 10.58
CA ASP A 304 0.49 9.31 9.63
C ASP A 304 0.31 7.86 10.10
N GLN A 305 0.69 7.59 11.35
CA GLN A 305 0.45 6.30 12.00
C GLN A 305 -1.04 5.94 11.97
N LYS A 306 -1.92 6.86 12.40
CA LYS A 306 -3.35 6.56 12.48
C LYS A 306 -3.98 6.33 11.10
N TRP A 307 -3.52 7.04 10.09
CA TRP A 307 -3.96 6.85 8.71
C TRP A 307 -3.58 5.45 8.23
N ALA A 308 -2.33 5.03 8.46
CA ALA A 308 -1.85 3.70 8.08
C ALA A 308 -2.65 2.57 8.76
N GLU A 309 -2.94 2.71 10.06
CA GLU A 309 -3.80 1.77 10.81
C GLU A 309 -5.20 1.67 10.20
N LEU A 310 -5.85 2.81 9.92
CA LEU A 310 -7.21 2.81 9.35
C LEU A 310 -7.26 2.12 8.00
N VAL A 311 -6.26 2.34 7.13
CA VAL A 311 -6.21 1.67 5.83
C VAL A 311 -5.94 0.17 5.99
N TYR A 312 -5.02 -0.21 6.86
CA TYR A 312 -4.74 -1.61 7.17
C TYR A 312 -6.01 -2.36 7.63
N ASP A 313 -6.79 -1.72 8.50
CA ASP A 313 -8.01 -2.22 9.13
C ASP A 313 -9.24 -2.23 8.19
N GLY A 314 -9.09 -1.84 6.92
CA GLY A 314 -10.20 -1.80 5.96
C GLY A 314 -11.15 -0.60 6.16
N LEU A 315 -10.69 0.43 6.87
CA LEU A 315 -11.46 1.64 7.18
C LEU A 315 -11.13 2.80 6.23
N TRP A 316 -10.75 2.51 4.98
CA TRP A 316 -10.48 3.51 3.94
C TRP A 316 -11.65 4.51 3.78
N PHE A 317 -12.88 4.00 3.76
CA PHE A 317 -14.10 4.81 3.60
C PHE A 317 -14.64 5.37 4.92
N SER A 318 -13.92 5.21 6.04
CA SER A 318 -14.37 5.72 7.34
C SER A 318 -14.33 7.25 7.42
N PRO A 319 -15.21 7.88 8.21
CA PRO A 319 -15.23 9.34 8.36
C PRO A 319 -13.95 9.89 9.00
N LEU A 320 -13.28 9.11 9.86
CA LEU A 320 -12.00 9.51 10.45
C LEU A 320 -10.90 9.58 9.38
N LYS A 321 -10.77 8.54 8.53
CA LYS A 321 -9.81 8.53 7.41
C LYS A 321 -10.02 9.74 6.51
N ARG A 322 -11.26 10.02 6.09
CA ARG A 322 -11.60 11.21 5.28
C ARG A 322 -11.23 12.54 5.95
N SER A 323 -11.40 12.63 7.28
CA SER A 323 -11.03 13.83 8.03
C SER A 323 -9.51 13.99 8.12
N LEU A 324 -8.78 12.88 8.26
CA LEU A 324 -7.32 12.87 8.19
C LEU A 324 -6.82 13.25 6.79
N ASP A 325 -7.45 12.78 5.72
CA ASP A 325 -7.08 13.21 4.36
C ASP A 325 -7.18 14.74 4.21
N THR A 326 -8.20 15.36 4.81
CA THR A 326 -8.35 16.84 4.79
C THR A 326 -7.23 17.53 5.57
N PHE A 327 -6.87 17.00 6.74
CA PHE A 327 -5.73 17.48 7.53
C PHE A 327 -4.43 17.35 6.72
N VAL A 328 -4.16 16.17 6.17
CA VAL A 328 -2.96 15.88 5.36
C VAL A 328 -2.88 16.82 4.18
N ASN A 329 -3.95 16.99 3.39
CA ASN A 329 -3.96 17.90 2.24
C ASN A 329 -3.56 19.34 2.62
N SER A 330 -3.97 19.84 3.79
CA SER A 330 -3.54 21.16 4.27
C SER A 330 -2.06 21.19 4.66
N THR A 331 -1.53 20.10 5.25
CA THR A 331 -0.09 20.00 5.56
C THR A 331 0.79 20.00 4.30
N GLN A 332 0.26 19.53 3.17
CA GLN A 332 1.03 19.39 1.94
C GLN A 332 1.20 20.70 1.16
N GLU A 333 0.55 21.81 1.55
CA GLU A 333 0.55 23.08 0.79
C GLU A 333 1.95 23.62 0.44
N HIS A 334 2.94 23.37 1.30
CA HIS A 334 4.32 23.84 1.16
C HIS A 334 5.35 22.70 1.05
N VAL A 335 4.89 21.45 0.91
CA VAL A 335 5.78 20.28 0.76
C VAL A 335 6.22 20.17 -0.71
N SER A 336 6.98 21.17 -1.15
CA SER A 336 7.51 21.29 -2.51
C SER A 336 9.03 21.43 -2.47
N GLY A 337 9.75 20.71 -3.32
CA GLY A 337 11.21 20.72 -3.33
C GLY A 337 11.80 19.45 -3.89
N GLU A 338 13.10 19.24 -3.68
CA GLU A 338 13.83 18.10 -4.18
C GLU A 338 14.65 17.42 -3.09
N ILE A 339 14.61 16.09 -3.10
CA ILE A 339 15.42 15.24 -2.23
C ILE A 339 16.36 14.39 -3.09
N ARG A 340 17.63 14.36 -2.70
CA ARG A 340 18.67 13.53 -3.31
C ARG A 340 19.03 12.35 -2.40
N LEU A 341 19.00 11.16 -2.97
CA LEU A 341 19.18 9.88 -2.28
C LEU A 341 20.22 9.06 -3.03
N VAL A 342 20.96 8.22 -2.31
CA VAL A 342 21.74 7.11 -2.85
C VAL A 342 21.01 5.82 -2.53
N LEU A 343 20.73 5.03 -3.56
CA LEU A 343 20.16 3.70 -3.50
C LEU A 343 21.30 2.70 -3.67
N HIS A 344 21.58 1.90 -2.65
CA HIS A 344 22.71 0.98 -2.69
C HIS A 344 22.63 -0.09 -1.60
N GLY A 345 23.01 -1.32 -1.92
CA GLY A 345 23.15 -2.39 -0.94
C GLY A 345 21.89 -2.66 -0.12
N GLY A 346 20.71 -2.51 -0.73
CA GLY A 346 19.41 -2.66 -0.06
C GLY A 346 19.01 -1.48 0.82
N HIS A 347 19.75 -0.37 0.77
CA HIS A 347 19.56 0.79 1.64
C HIS A 347 19.28 2.08 0.86
N ILE A 348 18.61 3.03 1.53
CA ILE A 348 18.28 4.36 1.03
C ILE A 348 19.02 5.38 1.91
N SER A 349 19.98 6.12 1.35
CA SER A 349 20.74 7.14 2.07
C SER A 349 20.49 8.54 1.51
N VAL A 350 19.81 9.37 2.27
CA VAL A 350 19.59 10.79 1.92
C VAL A 350 20.88 11.61 2.06
N ASN A 351 21.22 12.37 1.02
CA ASN A 351 22.46 13.15 0.98
C ASN A 351 22.30 14.60 0.48
N GLY A 352 21.07 15.04 0.23
CA GLY A 352 20.80 16.40 -0.22
C GLY A 352 19.31 16.74 -0.17
N ARG A 353 19.02 18.00 0.19
CA ARG A 353 17.66 18.57 0.16
C ARG A 353 17.75 19.99 -0.38
N ARG A 354 16.78 20.41 -1.19
CA ARG A 354 16.60 21.82 -1.58
C ARG A 354 15.12 22.13 -1.77
N SER A 355 14.68 23.29 -1.29
CA SER A 355 13.29 23.72 -1.41
C SER A 355 13.21 25.25 -1.40
N GLY A 356 12.32 25.81 -2.23
CA GLY A 356 11.95 27.22 -2.15
C GLY A 356 11.03 27.54 -0.96
N GLU A 357 10.43 26.51 -0.36
CA GLU A 357 9.55 26.56 0.81
C GLU A 357 10.29 26.10 2.09
N SER A 358 11.63 26.12 2.08
CA SER A 358 12.45 25.65 3.19
C SER A 358 12.25 26.48 4.45
N LEU A 359 12.00 25.80 5.58
CA LEU A 359 12.04 26.39 6.92
C LEU A 359 13.43 26.30 7.56
N TYR A 360 14.37 25.58 6.93
CA TYR A 360 15.77 25.66 7.32
C TYR A 360 16.34 27.03 6.93
N ASP A 361 16.77 27.77 7.94
CA ASP A 361 17.46 29.06 7.78
C ASP A 361 18.94 28.87 8.13
N PHE A 362 19.80 29.06 7.13
CA PHE A 362 21.25 28.92 7.29
C PHE A 362 21.82 29.91 8.31
N ASN A 363 21.38 31.17 8.29
CA ASN A 363 21.93 32.22 9.14
C ASN A 363 21.48 32.07 10.60
N LEU A 364 20.33 31.45 10.86
CA LEU A 364 19.92 31.13 12.24
C LEU A 364 20.60 29.86 12.79
N ALA A 365 21.19 29.03 11.93
CA ALA A 365 21.78 27.75 12.33
C ALA A 365 23.31 27.76 12.36
N THR A 366 23.95 28.61 11.56
CA THR A 366 25.42 28.65 11.42
C THR A 366 26.11 29.26 12.65
N TYR A 367 27.37 28.87 12.87
CA TYR A 367 28.29 29.50 13.82
C TYR A 367 29.33 30.40 13.12
N ASP A 368 29.30 30.45 11.79
CA ASP A 368 30.23 31.24 10.99
C ASP A 368 29.85 32.73 10.98
N GLU A 369 30.65 33.55 10.28
CA GLU A 369 30.29 34.94 10.00
C GLU A 369 28.95 35.01 9.26
N GLY A 370 27.96 35.66 9.86
CA GLY A 370 26.57 35.70 9.36
C GLY A 370 25.54 35.11 10.32
N ASP A 371 25.95 34.55 11.46
CA ASP A 371 25.02 34.14 12.53
C ASP A 371 24.05 35.28 12.89
N SER A 372 22.77 34.93 12.92
CA SER A 372 21.64 35.82 13.19
C SER A 372 20.77 35.34 14.36
N PHE A 373 21.13 34.24 15.02
CA PHE A 373 20.39 33.72 16.16
C PHE A 373 20.69 34.55 17.42
N ASP A 374 19.67 35.20 17.99
CA ASP A 374 19.81 35.93 19.26
C ASP A 374 19.94 34.97 20.44
N GLN A 375 21.19 34.62 20.77
CA GLN A 375 21.51 33.73 21.89
C GLN A 375 21.09 34.30 23.25
N SER A 376 20.84 35.62 23.38
CA SER A 376 20.45 36.23 24.65
C SER A 376 19.08 35.75 25.14
N ALA A 377 18.18 35.39 24.23
CA ALA A 377 16.85 34.88 24.55
C ALA A 377 16.88 33.46 25.16
N ALA A 378 17.94 32.68 24.91
CA ALA A 378 18.02 31.27 25.29
C ALA A 378 17.97 31.06 26.82
N ARG A 379 18.58 31.95 27.61
CA ARG A 379 18.60 31.84 29.07
C ARG A 379 17.20 31.86 29.66
N GLY A 380 16.38 32.85 29.27
CA GLY A 380 15.00 32.98 29.75
C GLY A 380 14.12 31.82 29.26
N PHE A 381 14.32 31.39 28.02
CA PHE A 381 13.63 30.23 27.46
C PHE A 381 13.87 28.96 28.29
N VAL A 382 15.13 28.60 28.55
CA VAL A 382 15.48 27.39 29.31
C VAL A 382 14.93 27.44 30.74
N GLU A 383 15.01 28.61 31.39
CA GLU A 383 14.49 28.81 32.74
C GLU A 383 12.97 28.56 32.81
N LEU A 384 12.20 29.13 31.88
CA LEU A 384 10.74 28.96 31.84
C LEU A 384 10.33 27.56 31.37
N HIS A 385 11.01 27.01 30.36
CA HIS A 385 10.72 25.66 29.85
C HIS A 385 10.91 24.58 30.92
N GLY A 386 12.00 24.66 31.70
CA GLY A 386 12.30 23.70 32.76
C GLY A 386 11.58 23.96 34.10
N LEU A 387 10.81 25.05 34.22
CA LEU A 387 10.27 25.47 35.50
C LEU A 387 9.30 24.44 36.11
N SER A 388 8.42 23.87 35.30
CA SER A 388 7.41 22.90 35.77
C SER A 388 8.04 21.61 36.32
N SER A 389 9.02 21.06 35.61
CA SER A 389 9.76 19.85 36.04
C SER A 389 10.64 20.13 37.26
N LYS A 390 11.27 21.30 37.33
CA LYS A 390 12.03 21.74 38.52
C LYS A 390 11.14 21.84 39.76
N ILE A 391 9.91 22.35 39.63
CA ILE A 391 8.95 22.41 40.74
C ILE A 391 8.55 21.00 41.21
N ALA A 392 8.26 20.09 40.27
CA ALA A 392 7.94 18.70 40.59
C ALA A 392 9.09 18.01 41.34
N ALA A 393 10.32 18.11 40.82
CA ALA A 393 11.51 17.52 41.44
C ALA A 393 11.76 18.08 42.85
N LYS A 394 11.52 19.38 43.08
CA LYS A 394 11.64 19.97 44.42
C LYS A 394 10.67 19.34 45.42
N ARG A 395 9.44 19.01 45.02
CA ARG A 395 8.48 18.30 45.88
C ARG A 395 8.98 16.90 46.19
N ASP A 396 9.46 16.17 45.18
CA ASP A 396 9.94 14.80 45.33
C ASP A 396 11.11 14.72 46.32
N LEU A 397 12.08 15.63 46.23
CA LEU A 397 13.25 15.72 47.13
C LEU A 397 12.92 16.12 48.58
N LEU A 398 11.74 16.69 48.83
CA LEU A 398 11.27 16.99 50.19
C LEU A 398 10.50 15.81 50.82
N SER A 399 10.22 14.78 50.02
CA SER A 399 9.49 13.58 50.43
C SER A 399 10.43 12.39 50.72
N GLU A 400 11.72 12.54 50.42
CA GLU A 400 12.84 11.69 50.90
C GLU A 400 13.44 12.29 52.19
#